data_AF-A0A1U8PK83-F1
#
_entry.id   AF-A0A1U8PK83-F1
#
_cell.length_a   1.000
_cell.length_b   1.000
_cell.length_c   1.000
_cell.angle_alpha   90.00
_cell.angle_beta   90.00
_cell.angle_gamma   90.00
#
_symmetry.space_group_name_H-M   'P 1'
#
loop_
_entity.id
_entity.type
_entity.pdbx_description
1 polymer ?
#
loop_
_entity_poly.entity_id
_entity_poly.type
_entity_poly.pdbx_seq_one_letter_code
_entity_poly.pdbx_strand_id
1 'polypeptide(L)'
;MNCHKHYQVMAVTRSNICKNGIQALSRGGAVIYYASVFLYFWVFSNPVVSLVFGSYLYICINWFHLHFDEAFSYLRIANYKSFTRFHINRDGNLEVFTLAVDKVPREWMLDPDWDMEQKQPQQLSHREIP
;
A
#
# COMPACT_ATOMS: atom_id res chain seq x y z
N MET A 1 8.69 -23.76 -21.73
CA MET A 1 8.61 -23.94 -23.20
C MET A 1 7.56 -23.06 -23.91
N ASN A 2 6.78 -22.20 -23.23
CA ASN A 2 5.75 -21.38 -23.91
C ASN A 2 6.23 -20.04 -24.48
N CYS A 3 7.31 -19.44 -23.94
CA CYS A 3 7.79 -18.13 -24.40
C CYS A 3 8.21 -18.11 -25.89
N HIS A 4 8.79 -19.22 -26.39
CA HIS A 4 9.20 -19.34 -27.79
C HIS A 4 8.02 -19.34 -28.78
N LYS A 5 6.85 -19.86 -28.36
CA LYS A 5 5.64 -19.87 -29.20
C LYS A 5 5.05 -18.47 -29.32
N HIS A 6 5.07 -17.67 -28.26
CA HIS A 6 4.57 -16.29 -28.28
C HIS A 6 5.37 -15.39 -29.24
N TYR A 7 6.70 -15.49 -29.26
CA TYR A 7 7.54 -14.68 -30.16
C TYR A 7 7.31 -15.01 -31.64
N GLN A 8 7.10 -16.30 -31.96
CA GLN A 8 6.86 -16.75 -33.33
C GLN A 8 5.52 -16.23 -33.87
N VAL A 9 4.49 -16.19 -33.02
CA VAL A 9 3.18 -15.63 -33.38
C VAL A 9 3.29 -14.12 -33.64
N MET A 10 4.00 -13.38 -32.78
CA MET A 10 4.26 -11.94 -33.00
C MET A 10 4.95 -11.65 -34.34
N ALA A 11 5.98 -12.43 -34.68
CA ALA A 11 6.72 -12.25 -35.93
C ALA A 11 5.88 -12.57 -37.17
N VAL A 12 5.09 -13.66 -37.13
CA VAL A 12 4.22 -14.10 -38.23
C VAL A 12 3.02 -13.16 -38.41
N THR A 13 2.45 -12.64 -37.32
CA THR A 13 1.37 -11.65 -37.42
C THR A 13 1.89 -10.33 -37.99
N ARG A 14 3.11 -9.90 -37.63
CA ARG A 14 3.69 -8.64 -38.12
C ARG A 14 3.98 -8.66 -39.63
N SER A 15 4.46 -9.78 -40.18
CA SER A 15 4.69 -9.91 -41.62
C SER A 15 3.38 -9.90 -42.43
N ASN A 16 2.32 -10.51 -41.89
CA ASN A 16 0.98 -10.43 -42.47
C ASN A 16 0.38 -9.02 -42.37
N ILE A 17 0.60 -8.30 -41.27
CA ILE A 17 0.16 -6.91 -41.10
C ILE A 17 0.84 -5.98 -42.11
N CYS A 18 2.15 -6.13 -42.36
CA CYS A 18 2.86 -5.29 -43.33
C CYS A 18 2.43 -5.54 -44.79
N LYS A 19 1.94 -6.74 -45.11
CA LYS A 19 1.48 -7.08 -46.48
C LYS A 19 0.00 -6.76 -46.71
N ASN A 20 -0.86 -7.04 -45.73
CA ASN A 20 -2.32 -7.00 -45.91
C ASN A 20 -3.02 -5.92 -45.05
N GLY A 21 -2.25 -5.16 -44.26
CA GLY A 21 -2.78 -4.17 -43.32
C GLY A 21 -3.36 -4.79 -42.05
N ILE A 22 -3.44 -3.99 -40.98
CA ILE A 22 -4.02 -4.40 -39.70
C ILE A 22 -5.52 -4.77 -39.80
N GLN A 23 -6.19 -4.32 -40.88
CA GLN A 23 -7.60 -4.54 -41.16
C GLN A 23 -7.91 -5.95 -41.69
N ALA A 24 -6.90 -6.66 -42.22
CA ALA A 24 -7.03 -8.03 -42.69
C ALA A 24 -7.00 -9.06 -41.54
N LEU A 25 -6.75 -8.62 -40.30
CA LEU A 25 -6.68 -9.51 -39.16
C LEU A 25 -8.08 -9.76 -38.59
N SER A 26 -8.47 -11.03 -38.49
CA SER A 26 -9.71 -11.43 -37.81
C SER A 26 -9.77 -10.85 -36.40
N ARG A 27 -10.97 -10.45 -35.93
CA ARG A 27 -11.18 -9.82 -34.61
C ARG A 27 -10.55 -10.62 -33.47
N GLY A 28 -10.59 -11.95 -33.53
CA GLY A 28 -9.94 -12.83 -32.55
C GLY A 28 -8.41 -12.79 -32.63
N GLY A 29 -7.85 -12.70 -33.85
CA GLY A 29 -6.41 -12.54 -34.05
C GLY A 29 -5.88 -11.20 -33.53
N ALA A 30 -6.67 -10.12 -33.66
CA ALA A 30 -6.33 -8.82 -33.09
C ALA A 30 -6.29 -8.87 -31.55
N VAL A 31 -7.28 -9.50 -30.91
CA VAL A 31 -7.29 -9.67 -29.45
C VAL A 31 -6.09 -10.48 -28.96
N ILE A 32 -5.76 -11.59 -29.62
CA ILE A 32 -4.60 -12.41 -29.27
C ILE A 32 -3.30 -11.61 -29.45
N TYR A 33 -3.20 -10.82 -30.52
CA TYR A 33 -2.04 -9.95 -30.79
C TYR A 33 -1.85 -8.91 -29.66
N TYR A 34 -2.89 -8.15 -29.32
CA TYR A 34 -2.79 -7.15 -28.25
C TYR A 34 -2.54 -7.78 -26.87
N ALA A 35 -3.18 -8.89 -26.55
CA ALA A 35 -3.00 -9.59 -25.27
C ALA A 35 -1.55 -10.09 -25.10
N SER A 36 -0.95 -10.62 -26.16
CA SER A 36 0.43 -11.11 -26.12
C SER A 36 1.46 -9.98 -26.10
N VAL A 37 1.22 -8.87 -26.80
CA VAL A 37 2.04 -7.65 -26.68
C VAL A 37 1.99 -7.11 -25.25
N PHE A 38 0.79 -7.03 -24.67
CA PHE A 38 0.60 -6.56 -23.29
C PHE A 38 1.32 -7.44 -22.28
N LEU A 39 1.16 -8.78 -22.37
CA LEU A 39 1.88 -9.71 -21.49
C LEU A 39 3.39 -9.62 -21.64
N TYR A 40 3.90 -9.41 -22.86
CA TYR A 40 5.33 -9.22 -23.09
C TYR A 40 5.85 -7.96 -22.40
N PHE A 41 5.18 -6.81 -22.60
CA PHE A 41 5.54 -5.57 -21.94
C PHE A 41 5.39 -5.65 -20.42
N TRP A 42 4.35 -6.30 -19.91
CA TRP A 42 4.15 -6.51 -18.48
C TRP A 42 5.37 -7.23 -17.88
N VAL A 43 5.69 -8.42 -18.40
CA VAL A 43 6.72 -9.30 -17.84
C VAL A 43 8.10 -8.64 -17.89
N PHE A 44 8.40 -7.82 -18.90
CA PHE A 44 9.66 -7.08 -18.97
C PHE A 44 9.65 -5.78 -18.17
N SER A 45 8.54 -5.04 -18.13
CA SER A 45 8.45 -3.75 -17.46
C SER A 45 8.52 -3.89 -15.94
N ASN A 46 7.91 -4.93 -15.37
CA ASN A 46 7.87 -5.11 -13.91
C ASN A 46 9.26 -5.27 -13.27
N PRO A 47 10.13 -6.19 -13.74
CA PRO A 47 11.47 -6.32 -13.18
C PRO A 47 12.32 -5.07 -13.42
N VAL A 48 12.17 -4.39 -14.56
CA VAL A 48 12.90 -3.15 -14.85
C VAL A 48 12.49 -2.03 -13.90
N VAL A 49 11.19 -1.79 -13.73
CA VAL A 49 10.68 -0.77 -12.80
C VAL A 49 11.07 -1.11 -11.36
N SER A 50 10.95 -2.38 -10.96
CA SER A 50 11.38 -2.83 -9.64
C SER A 50 12.88 -2.67 -9.41
N LEU A 51 13.72 -2.88 -10.43
CA LEU A 51 15.17 -2.72 -10.33
C LEU A 51 15.53 -1.24 -10.25
N VAL A 52 14.90 -0.37 -11.03
CA VAL A 52 15.10 1.09 -10.97
C VAL A 52 14.66 1.64 -9.62
N PHE A 53 13.49 1.25 -9.13
CA PHE A 53 13.00 1.68 -7.83
C PHE A 53 13.85 1.11 -6.69
N GLY A 54 14.23 -0.16 -6.78
CA GLY A 54 15.09 -0.82 -5.79
C GLY A 54 16.50 -0.23 -5.75
N SER A 55 17.12 0.07 -6.90
CA SER A 55 18.44 0.69 -6.97
C SER A 55 18.41 2.14 -6.50
N TYR A 56 17.35 2.88 -6.84
CA TYR A 56 17.10 4.21 -6.30
C TYR A 56 17.07 4.17 -4.76
N LEU A 57 16.26 3.28 -4.18
CA LEU A 57 16.21 3.12 -2.72
C LEU A 57 17.56 2.68 -2.13
N TYR A 58 18.28 1.76 -2.79
CA TYR A 58 19.59 1.28 -2.33
C TYR A 58 20.64 2.40 -2.29
N ILE A 59 20.69 3.24 -3.33
CA ILE A 59 21.60 4.38 -3.41
C ILE A 59 21.21 5.44 -2.37
N CYS A 60 19.92 5.71 -2.18
CA CYS A 60 19.43 6.61 -1.14
C CYS A 60 19.85 6.15 0.27
N ILE A 61 19.79 4.85 0.56
CA ILE A 61 20.17 4.30 1.87
C ILE A 61 21.70 4.33 2.06
N ASN A 62 22.45 3.86 1.07
CA ASN A 62 23.89 3.61 1.21
C ASN A 62 24.75 4.86 1.03
N TRP A 63 24.37 5.79 0.14
CA TRP A 63 25.20 6.96 -0.17
C TRP A 63 24.82 8.19 0.66
N PHE A 64 23.53 8.45 0.79
CA PHE A 64 23.10 9.65 1.48
C PHE A 64 23.17 9.48 2.99
N HIS A 65 22.99 8.27 3.56
CA HIS A 65 22.97 8.04 5.03
C HIS A 65 22.05 9.06 5.78
N LEU A 66 21.18 9.72 5.02
CA LEU A 66 20.40 10.90 5.33
C LEU A 66 19.00 10.45 4.97
N HIS A 67 18.40 9.78 5.94
CA HIS A 67 17.02 10.03 6.28
C HIS A 67 16.03 10.24 5.11
N PHE A 68 15.25 9.20 4.87
CA PHE A 68 13.79 9.31 4.74
C PHE A 68 13.20 10.05 5.99
N ASP A 69 13.46 11.36 6.16
CA ASP A 69 13.13 12.10 7.40
C ASP A 69 11.62 12.17 7.72
N GLU A 70 10.74 11.95 6.74
CA GLU A 70 9.29 12.07 6.99
C GLU A 70 8.48 10.82 6.65
N ALA A 71 8.69 10.19 5.49
CA ALA A 71 7.74 9.17 4.99
C ALA A 71 7.86 7.77 5.63
N PHE A 72 8.96 7.47 6.34
CA PHE A 72 9.09 6.27 7.19
C PHE A 72 9.12 6.60 8.69
N SER A 73 9.05 7.87 9.08
CA SER A 73 9.08 8.27 10.50
C SER A 73 7.86 7.76 11.27
N TYR A 74 6.69 7.63 10.61
CA TYR A 74 5.51 6.98 11.20
C TYR A 74 5.69 5.46 11.42
N LEU A 75 6.45 4.78 10.55
CA LEU A 75 6.61 3.31 10.61
C LEU A 75 7.86 2.86 11.41
N ARG A 76 8.87 3.71 11.54
CA ARG A 76 10.18 3.38 12.14
C ARG A 76 10.29 3.77 13.62
N ILE A 77 9.48 4.70 14.12
CA ILE A 77 9.43 5.07 15.54
C ILE A 77 8.30 4.31 16.21
N ALA A 78 8.58 3.10 16.65
CA ALA A 78 7.64 2.32 17.45
C ALA A 78 7.39 2.95 18.84
N ASN A 79 8.29 3.81 19.33
CA ASN A 79 8.27 4.28 20.72
C ASN A 79 7.50 5.59 20.94
N TYR A 80 7.12 6.34 19.90
CA TYR A 80 6.41 7.62 20.06
C TYR A 80 5.12 7.58 19.24
N LYS A 81 3.99 7.26 19.88
CA LYS A 81 2.69 7.20 19.23
C LYS A 81 1.73 8.16 19.91
N SER A 82 1.19 9.12 19.15
CA SER A 82 0.14 10.00 19.62
C SER A 82 -1.19 9.66 18.95
N PHE A 83 -2.23 9.52 19.77
CA PHE A 83 -3.61 9.39 19.34
C PHE A 83 -4.32 10.69 19.67
N THR A 84 -4.73 11.44 18.64
CA THR A 84 -5.53 12.65 18.82
C THR A 84 -6.97 12.36 18.44
N ARG A 85 -7.88 12.44 19.40
CA ARG A 85 -9.32 12.34 19.19
C ARG A 85 -9.91 13.75 19.13
N PHE A 86 -10.53 14.07 18.01
CA PHE A 86 -11.30 15.29 17.82
C PHE A 86 -12.77 14.99 18.10
N HIS A 87 -13.41 15.78 18.96
CA HIS A 87 -14.83 15.69 19.27
C HIS A 87 -15.48 17.04 19.00
N ILE A 88 -16.42 17.08 18.06
CA ILE A 88 -17.18 18.29 17.73
C ILE A 88 -18.49 18.23 18.53
N ASN A 89 -18.66 19.14 19.49
CA ASN A 89 -19.88 19.25 20.27
C ASN A 89 -21.03 19.79 19.42
N ARG A 90 -22.25 19.49 19.84
CA ARG A 90 -23.49 19.93 19.17
C ARG A 90 -23.66 21.47 19.15
N ASP A 91 -22.95 22.16 20.03
CA ASP A 91 -22.85 23.62 20.10
C ASP A 91 -21.82 24.23 19.11
N GLY A 92 -21.13 23.39 18.32
CA GLY A 92 -20.14 23.81 17.34
C GLY A 92 -18.71 23.96 17.88
N ASN A 93 -18.48 23.68 19.16
CA ASN A 93 -17.15 23.74 19.78
C ASN A 93 -16.34 22.47 19.49
N LEU A 94 -15.07 22.63 19.13
CA LEU A 94 -14.15 21.52 18.89
C LEU A 94 -13.34 21.23 20.16
N GLU A 95 -13.56 20.05 20.75
CA GLU A 95 -12.74 19.52 21.83
C GLU A 95 -11.67 18.58 21.24
N VAL A 96 -10.42 18.76 21.68
CA VAL A 96 -9.28 17.99 21.19
C VAL A 96 -8.62 17.26 22.36
N PHE A 97 -8.59 15.93 22.28
CA PHE A 97 -7.95 15.08 23.27
C PHE A 97 -6.75 14.39 22.62
N THR A 98 -5.52 14.77 23.01
CA THR A 98 -4.29 14.15 22.52
C THR A 98 -3.68 13.29 23.62
N LEU A 99 -3.56 11.99 23.35
CA LEU A 99 -2.83 11.03 24.18
C LEU A 99 -1.52 10.70 23.47
N ALA A 100 -0.40 11.16 24.02
CA ALA A 100 0.94 10.84 23.52
C ALA A 100 1.59 9.80 24.45
N VAL A 101 2.16 8.74 23.86
CA VAL A 101 2.92 7.72 24.57
C VAL A 101 4.37 7.80 24.12
N ASP A 102 5.26 8.18 25.05
CA ASP A 102 6.69 8.42 24.80
C ASP A 102 7.55 7.14 24.78
N LYS A 103 7.06 6.08 25.41
CA LYS A 103 7.69 4.74 25.41
C LYS A 103 6.60 3.69 25.34
N VAL A 104 6.62 2.85 24.32
CA VAL A 104 5.69 1.72 24.23
C VAL A 104 6.14 0.62 25.20
N PRO A 105 5.27 0.17 26.11
CA PRO A 105 5.59 -0.90 27.04
C PRO A 105 5.86 -2.20 26.27
N ARG A 106 7.00 -2.83 26.58
CA ARG A 106 7.45 -4.08 25.94
C ARG A 106 7.04 -5.31 26.73
N GLU A 107 6.85 -5.15 28.03
CA GLU A 107 6.43 -6.19 28.94
C GLU A 107 5.04 -5.83 29.44
N TRP A 108 4.08 -6.69 29.12
CA TRP A 108 2.72 -6.57 29.63
C TRP A 108 2.65 -7.33 30.94
N MET A 109 2.43 -6.61 32.03
CA MET A 109 2.08 -7.20 33.32
C MET A 109 0.62 -6.89 33.60
N LEU A 110 -0.13 -7.90 34.06
CA LEU A 110 -1.47 -7.71 34.58
C LEU A 110 -1.35 -6.95 35.89
N ASP A 111 -2.06 -5.84 36.02
CA ASP A 111 -2.12 -5.09 37.27
C ASP A 111 -2.72 -5.99 38.37
N PRO A 112 -1.98 -6.30 39.45
CA PRO A 112 -2.47 -7.14 40.54
C PRO A 112 -3.72 -6.57 41.22
N ASP A 113 -3.91 -5.25 41.15
CA ASP A 113 -5.00 -4.55 41.80
C ASP A 113 -6.23 -4.40 40.88
N TRP A 114 -6.15 -4.90 39.64
CA TRP A 114 -7.24 -4.84 38.66
C TRP A 114 -8.55 -5.46 39.15
N ASP A 115 -8.45 -6.51 39.97
CA ASP A 115 -9.61 -7.18 40.57
C ASP A 115 -10.06 -6.54 41.90
N MET A 116 -9.26 -5.64 42.47
CA MET A 116 -9.54 -4.95 43.73
C MET A 116 -10.26 -3.62 43.53
N GLU A 117 -10.23 -3.07 42.31
CA GLU A 117 -11.00 -1.87 42.00
C GLU A 117 -12.50 -2.21 42.07
N GLN A 118 -13.21 -1.59 43.01
CA GLN A 118 -14.66 -1.74 43.11
C GLN A 118 -15.24 -1.29 41.77
N LYS A 119 -15.73 -2.25 40.96
CA LYS A 119 -16.50 -1.94 39.75
C LYS A 119 -17.61 -1.00 40.17
N GLN A 120 -17.44 0.30 39.95
CA GLN A 120 -18.55 1.22 39.97
C GLN A 120 -19.56 0.63 38.99
N PRO A 121 -20.83 0.46 39.39
CA PRO A 121 -21.84 -0.03 38.48
C PRO A 121 -21.75 0.84 37.23
N GLN A 122 -21.42 0.22 36.10
CA GLN A 122 -21.31 0.90 34.82
C GLN A 122 -22.56 1.75 34.64
N GLN A 123 -22.44 3.06 34.90
CA GLN A 123 -23.46 4.02 34.54
C GLN A 123 -23.41 4.04 33.03
N LEU A 124 -24.26 3.21 32.42
CA LEU A 124 -24.61 3.28 31.01
C LEU A 124 -25.13 4.70 30.77
N SER A 125 -24.23 5.60 30.39
CA SER A 125 -24.57 6.93 29.88
C SER A 125 -25.12 6.81 28.45
N HIS A 126 -26.08 5.91 28.26
CA HIS A 126 -27.01 5.99 27.14
C HIS A 126 -28.15 6.89 27.61
N ARG A 127 -27.87 8.20 27.69
CA ARG A 127 -28.92 9.20 27.74
C ARG A 127 -29.57 9.16 26.35
N GLU A 128 -30.69 8.46 26.23
CA GLU A 128 -31.61 8.71 25.12
C GLU A 128 -32.02 10.18 25.24
N ILE A 129 -31.54 10.97 24.28
CA ILE A 129 -31.93 12.36 24.12
C ILE A 129 -33.34 12.32 23.51
N PRO A 130 -34.36 12.91 24.15
CA PRO A 130 -35.70 13.00 23.57
C PRO A 130 -35.73 13.86 22.29
#